data_AF-A0A348PDW2-F1
#
_entry.id   AF-A0A348PDW2-F1
#
_cell.length_a   1.000
_cell.length_b   1.000
_cell.length_c   1.000
_cell.angle_alpha   90.00
_cell.angle_beta   90.00
_cell.angle_gamma   90.00
#
_symmetry.space_group_name_H-M   'P 1'
#
loop_
_entity.id
_entity.type
_entity.pdbx_description
1 polymer ?
#
loop_
_entity_poly.entity_id
_entity_poly.type
_entity_poly.pdbx_seq_one_letter_code
_entity_poly.pdbx_strand_id
1 'polypeptide(L)' 'GEGDRCLLHAMGMHHECEVRVCRPGTPCIVQIDSTRLGISGDVARKIFVTPIADSPGSSGAPETRA' A
#
# COMPACT_ATOMS: atom_id res chain seq x y z
N GLY A 1 6.50 -1.18 -16.24
CA GLY A 1 7.54 -0.49 -17.04
C GLY A 1 8.05 0.70 -16.27
N GLU A 2 8.91 1.50 -16.87
CA GLU A 2 9.46 2.71 -16.24
C GLU A 2 8.35 3.73 -15.89
N GLY A 3 7.30 3.82 -16.71
CA GLY A 3 6.14 4.68 -16.45
C GLY A 3 5.39 4.35 -15.15
N ASP A 4 5.18 3.07 -14.84
CA ASP A 4 4.53 2.66 -13.58
C ASP A 4 5.35 3.11 -12.37
N ARG A 5 6.68 3.03 -12.44
CA ARG A 5 7.57 3.46 -11.36
C ARG A 5 7.49 4.96 -11.11
N CYS A 6 7.51 5.78 -12.17
CA CYS A 6 7.40 7.23 -12.04
C CYS A 6 6.04 7.64 -11.45
N LEU A 7 4.95 7.01 -11.88
CA LEU A 7 3.62 7.27 -11.35
C LEU A 7 3.51 6.88 -9.88
N LEU A 8 3.95 5.67 -9.52
CA LEU A 8 3.95 5.21 -8.12
C LEU A 8 4.76 6.15 -7.23
N HIS A 9 5.94 6.58 -7.67
CA HIS A 9 6.77 7.55 -6.95
C HIS A 9 6.05 8.89 -6.75
N ALA A 10 5.38 9.41 -7.79
CA ALA A 10 4.61 10.65 -7.69
C ALA A 10 3.42 10.54 -6.72
N MET A 11 2.90 9.33 -6.50
CA MET A 11 1.83 9.04 -5.52
C MET A 11 2.35 8.74 -4.10
N GLY A 12 3.65 8.89 -3.86
CA GLY A 12 4.27 8.64 -2.55
C GLY A 12 4.84 7.22 -2.36
N MET A 13 4.72 6.32 -3.35
CA MET A 13 5.36 5.01 -3.30
C MET A 13 6.81 5.07 -3.80
N HIS A 14 7.71 5.52 -2.92
CA HIS A 14 9.17 5.53 -3.14
C HIS A 14 9.87 4.40 -2.35
N HIS A 15 11.18 4.26 -2.50
CA HIS A 15 11.94 3.09 -2.00
C HIS A 15 11.89 2.91 -0.48
N GLU A 16 11.67 4.00 0.26
CA GLU A 16 11.73 4.04 1.73
C GLU A 16 10.34 4.24 2.37
N CYS A 17 9.26 4.19 1.57
CA CYS A 17 7.92 4.36 2.12
C CYS A 17 7.46 3.10 2.88
N GLU A 18 6.69 3.32 3.93
CA GLU A 18 5.93 2.25 4.59
C GLU A 18 4.57 2.09 3.93
N VAL A 19 4.18 0.84 3.69
CA VAL A 19 2.94 0.51 2.99
C VAL A 19 2.13 -0.44 3.84
N ARG A 20 0.87 -0.09 4.09
CA ARG A 20 -0.11 -0.98 4.71
C ARG A 20 -1.02 -1.59 3.66
N VAL A 21 -1.13 -2.91 3.62
CA VAL A 21 -2.16 -3.58 2.81
C VAL A 21 -3.50 -3.43 3.50
N CYS A 22 -4.41 -2.65 2.92
CA CYS A 22 -5.78 -2.47 3.44
C CYS A 22 -6.73 -3.56 2.91
N ARG A 23 -6.58 -3.94 1.64
CA ARG A 23 -7.37 -5.01 1.00
C ARG A 23 -6.51 -5.76 0.00
N PRO A 24 -6.23 -7.06 0.20
CA PRO A 24 -5.56 -7.87 -0.81
C PRO A 24 -6.48 -8.16 -2.01
N GLY A 25 -5.92 -8.50 -3.15
CA GLY A 25 -6.66 -8.87 -4.38
C GLY A 25 -6.38 -7.93 -5.55
N THR A 26 -7.32 -7.86 -6.50
CA THR A 26 -7.24 -6.94 -7.65
C THR A 26 -8.48 -6.03 -7.69
N PRO A 27 -8.33 -4.71 -7.53
CA PRO A 27 -7.08 -4.01 -7.20
C PRO A 27 -6.63 -4.31 -5.77
N CYS A 28 -5.32 -4.38 -5.56
CA CYS A 28 -4.73 -4.41 -4.23
C CYS A 28 -4.83 -3.00 -3.66
N ILE A 29 -5.55 -2.82 -2.55
CA ILE A 29 -5.69 -1.51 -1.91
C ILE A 29 -4.61 -1.41 -0.84
N VAL A 30 -3.72 -0.45 -1.03
CA VAL A 30 -2.66 -0.12 -0.07
C VAL A 30 -2.82 1.30 0.45
N GLN A 31 -2.27 1.56 1.62
CA GLN A 31 -2.19 2.88 2.22
C GLN A 31 -0.73 3.27 2.40
N ILE A 32 -0.39 4.48 1.96
CA ILE A 32 0.86 5.18 2.24
C ILE A 32 0.46 6.49 2.91
N ASP A 33 0.99 6.76 4.10
CA ASP A 33 0.54 7.84 4.96
C ASP A 33 -1.00 7.84 5.12
N SER A 34 -1.67 8.91 4.67
CA SER A 34 -3.14 9.04 4.68
C SER A 34 -3.81 8.75 3.32
N THR A 35 -3.02 8.37 2.31
CA THR A 35 -3.51 8.17 0.94
C THR A 35 -3.74 6.68 0.68
N ARG A 36 -4.92 6.32 0.16
CA ARG A 36 -5.21 4.97 -0.32
C ARG A 36 -5.07 4.88 -1.83
N LEU A 37 -4.30 3.91 -2.29
CA LEU A 37 -4.07 3.64 -3.71
C LEU A 37 -4.61 2.27 -4.08
N GLY A 38 -5.34 2.22 -5.20
CA GLY A 38 -5.70 0.97 -5.85
C GLY A 38 -4.65 0.59 -6.88
N ILE A 39 -3.99 -0.54 -6.68
CA ILE A 39 -2.93 -1.04 -7.58
C ILE A 39 -3.48 -2.24 -8.35
N SER A 40 -3.33 -2.24 -9.68
CA SER A 40 -3.69 -3.39 -10.49
C SER A 40 -2.85 -4.62 -10.10
N GLY A 41 -3.39 -5.82 -10.31
CA GLY A 41 -2.67 -7.06 -9.98
C GLY A 41 -1.32 -7.17 -10.68
N ASP A 42 -1.22 -6.77 -11.95
CA ASP A 42 0.02 -6.82 -12.73
C ASP A 42 1.11 -5.88 -12.23
N VAL A 43 0.73 -4.72 -11.67
CA VAL A 43 1.67 -3.79 -11.06
C VAL A 43 2.06 -4.28 -9.67
N ALA A 44 1.08 -4.69 -8.85
CA ALA A 44 1.31 -5.18 -7.48
C ALA A 44 2.30 -6.36 -7.43
N ARG A 45 2.21 -7.30 -8.39
CA ARG A 45 3.13 -8.46 -8.50
C ARG A 45 4.59 -8.10 -8.79
N LYS A 46 4.87 -6.85 -9.17
CA LYS A 46 6.21 -6.34 -9.48
C LYS A 46 6.79 -5.47 -8.35
N ILE A 47 6.01 -5.22 -7.30
CA ILE A 47 6.43 -4.45 -6.14
C ILE A 47 6.96 -5.42 -5.09
N PHE A 48 8.24 -5.27 -4.74
CA PHE A 48 8.89 -6.03 -3.68
C PHE A 48 9.00 -5.15 -2.44
N VAL A 49 8.69 -5.73 -1.28
CA VAL A 49 8.70 -5.03 0.01
C VAL A 49 9.45 -5.86 1.05
N THR A 50 10.03 -5.20 2.03
CA THR A 50 10.54 -5.83 3.24
C THR A 50 9.43 -5.81 4.29
N PRO A 51 8.99 -6.96 4.84
CA PRO A 51 8.05 -6.97 5.95
C PRO A 51 8.61 -6.21 7.15
N ILE A 52 7.86 -5.24 7.63
CA ILE A 52 8.11 -4.57 8.92
C ILE A 52 7.38 -5.34 10.02
N ALA A 53 7.98 -5.43 11.20
CA ALA A 53 7.29 -6.01 12.36
C ALA A 53 6.03 -5.19 12.64
N ASP A 54 4.91 -5.87 12.91
CA ASP A 54 3.67 -5.20 13.27
C ASP A 54 3.92 -4.39 14.54
N SER A 55 3.96 -3.07 14.42
CA SER A 55 4.01 -2.20 15.58
C SER A 55 2.65 -2.30 16.25
N PRO A 56 2.55 -2.74 17.53
CA PRO A 56 1.28 -3.11 18.18
C PRO A 56 0.28 -1.94 18.39
N GLY A 57 0.46 -0.80 17.72
CA GLY A 57 -0.44 0.36 17.75
C GLY A 57 -1.22 0.61 16.45
N SER A 58 -1.01 -0.14 15.37
CA SER A 58 -1.68 0.11 14.07
C SER A 58 -2.84 -0.85 13.77
N SER A 59 -3.33 -1.56 14.79
CA SER A 59 -4.59 -2.31 14.69
C SER A 59 -5.69 -1.31 14.40
N GLY A 60 -6.10 -1.28 13.13
CA GLY A 60 -7.26 -0.50 12.71
C GLY A 60 -8.45 -1.18 13.35
N ALA A 61 -8.89 -0.68 14.50
CA ALA A 61 -10.11 -1.13 15.11
C ALA A 61 -11.22 -1.05 14.04
N PRO A 62 -12.05 -2.10 13.88
CA PRO A 62 -13.23 -1.97 13.04
C PRO A 62 -14.07 -0.82 13.61
N GLU A 63 -14.27 0.25 12.84
CA GLU A 63 -15.27 1.26 13.17
C GLU A 63 -16.62 0.56 13.31
N THR A 64 -17.02 0.27 14.53
CA THR A 64 -18.39 -0.10 14.85
C THR A 64 -19.22 1.16 14.69
N ARG A 65 -19.83 1.32 13.52
CA ARG A 65 -20.82 2.36 13.29
C ARG A 65 -22.03 2.09 14.20
N ALA A 66 -22.23 2.95 15.19
CA ALA A 66 -23.46 3.05 15.98
C ALA A 66 -24.58 3.72 15.20
#